data_AF-A0A1R1DEX2-F1
#
_entry.id   AF-A0A1R1DEX2-F1
#
_cell.length_a   1.000
_cell.length_b   1.000
_cell.length_c   1.000
_cell.angle_alpha   90.00
_cell.angle_beta   90.00
_cell.angle_gamma   90.00
#
_symmetry.space_group_name_H-M   'P 1'
#
loop_
_entity.id
_entity.type
_entity.pdbx_description
1 polymer ?
#
loop_
_entity_poly.entity_id
_entity_poly.type
_entity_poly.pdbx_seq_one_letter_code
_entity_poly.pdbx_strand_id
1 'polypeptide(L)'
;MKNKQLIYVISVIFVLILVSACGSKANSVPTETTNTEPTETNQGNNAADNPDSINGDQEILIIIDQTPKPIEGNSFDFVVNQVPEGFSLSEMQWISEENLIVNSIQEAIQHGANGEDGFYISGNGQFSGFIYSDTMKGEEGEIVFLFKNEQGTELTWKKKLTLIE
;
A
#
# COMPACT_ATOMS: atom_id res chain seq x y z
N MET A 1 -18.58 62.64 -6.27
CA MET A 1 -17.50 62.56 -7.28
C MET A 1 -16.35 61.72 -6.72
N LYS A 2 -15.66 60.94 -7.59
CA LYS A 2 -14.27 60.43 -7.50
C LYS A 2 -13.57 60.54 -6.12
N ASN A 3 -13.39 59.42 -5.40
CA ASN A 3 -12.15 58.59 -5.29
C ASN A 3 -11.08 59.18 -4.33
N LYS A 4 -10.21 58.42 -3.64
CA LYS A 4 -9.54 57.14 -3.96
C LYS A 4 -9.29 56.25 -2.73
N GLN A 5 -9.23 54.93 -2.97
CA GLN A 5 -8.56 53.95 -2.11
C GLN A 5 -7.04 54.22 -2.07
N LEU A 6 -6.38 53.97 -0.94
CA LEU A 6 -4.91 53.94 -0.84
C LEU A 6 -4.45 52.86 0.15
N ILE A 7 -4.48 51.61 -0.31
CA ILE A 7 -3.85 50.46 0.37
C ILE A 7 -2.66 50.04 -0.49
N TYR A 8 -1.44 50.13 0.05
CA TYR A 8 -0.25 49.44 -0.48
C TYR A 8 0.88 49.43 0.56
N VAL A 9 1.12 48.29 1.23
CA VAL A 9 2.35 48.04 2.00
C VAL A 9 2.78 46.56 1.85
N ILE A 10 3.68 46.32 0.89
CA ILE A 10 4.93 45.52 0.97
C ILE A 10 4.89 43.98 1.21
N SER A 11 5.86 43.31 0.55
CA SER A 11 6.31 41.90 0.67
C SER A 11 5.43 40.84 -0.02
N VAL A 12 5.99 39.78 -0.62
CA VAL A 12 7.25 39.05 -0.31
C VAL A 12 8.16 38.79 -1.54
N ILE A 13 9.46 38.84 -1.27
CA ILE A 13 10.65 38.28 -1.94
C ILE A 13 10.42 37.25 -3.08
N PHE A 14 11.07 37.50 -4.23
CA PHE A 14 11.39 36.48 -5.24
C PHE A 14 12.66 35.72 -4.82
N VAL A 15 12.57 34.39 -4.69
CA VAL A 15 13.74 33.52 -4.52
C VAL A 15 14.30 33.13 -5.88
N LEU A 16 15.57 33.43 -6.13
CA LEU A 16 16.30 33.00 -7.33
C LEU A 16 16.68 31.52 -7.22
N ILE A 17 16.24 30.70 -8.17
CA ILE A 17 16.69 29.31 -8.30
C ILE A 17 17.82 29.24 -9.32
N LEU A 18 19.04 28.98 -8.85
CA LEU A 18 20.18 28.57 -9.67
C LEU A 18 21.02 27.54 -8.92
N VAL A 19 20.87 26.26 -9.27
CA VAL A 19 21.97 25.30 -9.09
C VAL A 19 22.03 24.32 -10.27
N SER A 20 23.20 24.35 -10.90
CA SER A 20 23.67 23.61 -12.05
C SER A 20 23.52 22.08 -11.97
N ALA A 21 23.09 21.48 -13.08
CA ALA A 21 23.37 20.07 -13.36
C ALA A 21 24.87 19.88 -13.66
N CYS A 22 25.60 19.23 -12.76
CA CYS A 22 26.94 18.72 -13.02
C CYS A 22 26.85 17.22 -13.31
N GLY A 23 27.01 16.84 -14.58
CA GLY A 23 27.20 15.44 -14.95
C GLY A 23 28.67 15.03 -14.80
N SER A 24 28.93 13.86 -14.23
CA SER A 24 30.22 13.19 -14.32
C SER A 24 30.06 11.80 -14.92
N LYS A 25 30.66 11.60 -16.09
CA LYS A 25 31.03 10.27 -16.57
C LYS A 25 32.45 9.99 -16.08
N ALA A 26 32.66 8.84 -15.45
CA ALA A 26 33.99 8.28 -15.22
C ALA A 26 34.05 6.88 -15.82
N ASN A 27 35.03 6.65 -16.69
CA ASN A 27 35.29 5.37 -17.32
C ASN A 27 36.15 4.47 -16.41
N SER A 28 35.72 3.21 -16.23
CA SER A 28 36.48 1.93 -16.31
C SER A 28 38.01 1.94 -16.02
N VAL A 29 38.56 1.04 -15.18
CA VAL A 29 39.16 -0.31 -15.49
C VAL A 29 40.10 -0.68 -14.28
N PRO A 30 40.40 -1.95 -13.84
CA PRO A 30 39.68 -3.25 -13.85
C PRO A 30 39.80 -4.09 -12.51
N THR A 31 39.42 -5.39 -12.57
CA THR A 31 39.71 -6.60 -11.72
C THR A 31 40.55 -6.46 -10.43
N GLU A 32 40.22 -7.07 -9.27
CA GLU A 32 40.01 -8.50 -8.92
C GLU A 32 39.33 -8.64 -7.51
N THR A 33 38.88 -9.77 -6.94
CA THR A 33 38.37 -11.12 -7.37
C THR A 33 37.98 -11.93 -6.09
N THR A 34 36.89 -12.74 -6.10
CA THR A 34 36.65 -14.01 -5.32
C THR A 34 35.14 -14.34 -5.17
N ASN A 35 34.79 -15.61 -5.41
CA ASN A 35 33.46 -16.24 -5.33
C ASN A 35 32.62 -15.97 -4.05
N THR A 36 31.29 -15.95 -4.17
CA THR A 36 30.41 -17.02 -3.66
C THR A 36 29.09 -17.07 -4.46
N GLU A 37 28.59 -18.26 -4.81
CA GLU A 37 27.21 -18.50 -5.29
C GLU A 37 26.24 -18.51 -4.09
N PRO A 38 24.92 -18.31 -4.25
CA PRO A 38 24.09 -19.48 -4.56
C PRO A 38 22.85 -19.22 -5.48
N THR A 39 22.71 -20.10 -6.46
CA THR A 39 21.52 -20.94 -6.69
C THR A 39 20.15 -20.26 -6.80
N GLU A 40 19.65 -20.17 -8.04
CA GLU A 40 18.22 -20.02 -8.33
C GLU A 40 17.41 -21.15 -7.65
N THR A 41 16.42 -20.78 -6.83
CA THR A 41 15.44 -21.75 -6.32
C THR A 41 14.06 -21.40 -6.87
N ASN A 42 13.54 -22.25 -7.75
CA ASN A 42 12.17 -22.18 -8.23
C ASN A 42 11.21 -22.37 -7.05
N GLN A 43 10.56 -21.30 -6.58
CA GLN A 43 9.48 -21.40 -5.62
C GLN A 43 8.15 -21.47 -6.39
N GLY A 44 7.59 -22.68 -6.47
CA GLY A 44 6.36 -22.94 -7.21
C GLY A 44 5.17 -22.22 -6.57
N ASN A 45 4.48 -21.40 -7.36
CA ASN A 45 3.22 -20.80 -6.98
C ASN A 45 2.16 -21.89 -6.74
N ASN A 46 1.94 -22.25 -5.48
CA ASN A 46 0.72 -22.94 -5.08
C ASN A 46 -0.42 -21.91 -5.10
N ALA A 47 -0.99 -21.70 -6.29
CA ALA A 47 -2.28 -21.07 -6.43
C ALA A 47 -3.31 -21.96 -5.71
N ALA A 48 -3.80 -21.50 -4.55
CA ALA A 48 -4.94 -22.13 -3.90
C ALA A 48 -6.18 -21.87 -4.75
N ASP A 49 -6.90 -22.93 -5.13
CA ASP A 49 -8.08 -22.85 -6.00
C ASP A 49 -9.12 -21.84 -5.48
N ASN A 50 -9.40 -20.81 -6.27
CA ASN A 50 -10.57 -19.96 -6.10
C ASN A 50 -11.66 -20.39 -7.10
N PRO A 51 -12.72 -21.10 -6.67
CA PRO A 51 -13.71 -21.66 -7.58
C PRO A 51 -14.78 -20.62 -7.94
N ASP A 52 -14.43 -19.56 -8.68
CA ASP A 52 -15.39 -18.73 -9.45
C ASP A 52 -14.70 -17.73 -10.41
N SER A 53 -13.83 -18.20 -11.31
CA SER A 53 -13.29 -17.36 -12.40
C SER A 53 -14.28 -17.25 -13.58
N ILE A 54 -15.27 -16.37 -13.46
CA ILE A 54 -16.14 -15.97 -14.58
C ILE A 54 -15.58 -14.66 -15.21
N ASN A 55 -14.90 -14.81 -16.35
CA ASN A 55 -14.27 -13.75 -17.16
C ASN A 55 -13.13 -12.96 -16.47
N GLY A 56 -11.90 -13.13 -16.98
CA GLY A 56 -10.70 -12.48 -16.43
C GLY A 56 -10.70 -10.94 -16.45
N ASP A 57 -11.54 -10.31 -17.28
CA ASP A 57 -11.72 -8.86 -17.32
C ASP A 57 -12.47 -8.29 -16.09
N GLN A 58 -13.08 -9.17 -15.28
CA GLN A 58 -13.85 -8.82 -14.07
C GLN A 58 -13.19 -9.34 -12.77
N GLU A 59 -12.03 -9.98 -12.87
CA GLU A 59 -11.36 -10.61 -11.74
C GLU A 59 -10.54 -9.61 -10.91
N ILE A 60 -10.76 -9.59 -9.61
CA ILE A 60 -9.95 -8.84 -8.62
C ILE A 60 -8.89 -9.80 -8.06
N LEU A 61 -7.62 -9.43 -8.21
CA LEU A 61 -6.49 -10.20 -7.71
C LEU A 61 -5.77 -9.43 -6.60
N ILE A 62 -5.80 -9.98 -5.39
CA ILE A 62 -5.08 -9.45 -4.23
C ILE A 62 -4.16 -10.54 -3.68
N ILE A 63 -2.89 -10.20 -3.48
CA ILE A 63 -1.90 -11.04 -2.82
C ILE A 63 -1.83 -10.59 -1.36
N ILE A 64 -1.89 -11.53 -0.42
CA ILE A 64 -1.66 -11.30 1.01
C ILE A 64 -0.38 -12.03 1.39
N ASP A 65 0.59 -11.32 1.96
CA ASP A 65 1.84 -11.89 2.47
C ASP A 65 1.86 -11.81 3.99
N GLN A 66 1.75 -12.98 4.62
CA GLN A 66 1.87 -13.16 6.08
C GLN A 66 3.25 -13.72 6.46
N THR A 67 4.30 -13.47 5.69
CA THR A 67 5.67 -13.89 6.08
C THR A 67 6.07 -13.17 7.37
N PRO A 68 6.40 -13.89 8.47
CA PRO A 68 6.70 -13.25 9.75
C PRO A 68 7.86 -12.25 9.65
N LYS A 69 7.66 -11.05 10.19
CA LYS A 69 8.63 -9.94 10.11
C LYS A 69 9.30 -9.67 11.47
N PRO A 70 10.55 -10.11 11.70
CA PRO A 70 11.16 -10.06 13.04
C PRO A 70 11.43 -8.64 13.61
N ILE A 71 11.27 -7.60 12.80
CA ILE A 71 11.62 -6.20 13.15
C ILE A 71 10.47 -5.19 12.98
N GLU A 72 9.42 -5.53 12.23
CA GLU A 72 8.28 -4.64 11.95
C GLU A 72 7.08 -4.91 12.88
N GLY A 73 7.19 -5.92 13.76
CA GLY A 73 6.12 -6.32 14.65
C GLY A 73 5.01 -7.10 13.93
N ASN A 74 3.83 -7.09 14.54
CA ASN A 74 2.69 -7.88 14.13
C ASN A 74 2.00 -7.24 12.92
N SER A 75 2.24 -7.79 11.73
CA SER A 75 1.64 -7.29 10.50
C SER A 75 1.56 -8.36 9.41
N PHE A 76 0.72 -8.09 8.41
CA PHE A 76 0.82 -8.70 7.09
C PHE A 76 0.76 -7.63 6.01
N ASP A 77 1.38 -7.89 4.87
CA ASP A 77 1.32 -7.00 3.71
C ASP A 77 0.23 -7.46 2.73
N PHE A 78 -0.27 -6.55 1.92
CA PHE A 78 -1.08 -6.88 0.76
C PHE A 78 -0.70 -6.06 -0.47
N VAL A 79 -0.91 -6.66 -1.65
CA VAL A 79 -0.79 -5.99 -2.95
C VAL A 79 -2.05 -6.24 -3.75
N VAL A 80 -2.74 -5.16 -4.12
CA VAL A 80 -3.81 -5.19 -5.12
C VAL A 80 -3.18 -5.24 -6.50
N ASN A 81 -3.14 -6.44 -7.10
CA ASN A 81 -2.41 -6.70 -8.34
C ASN A 81 -3.30 -6.53 -9.59
N GLN A 82 -4.61 -6.73 -9.47
CA GLN A 82 -5.59 -6.49 -10.53
C GLN A 82 -6.93 -6.02 -9.96
N VAL A 83 -7.56 -5.07 -10.65
CA VAL A 83 -8.93 -4.58 -10.40
C VAL A 83 -9.58 -4.31 -11.77
N PRO A 84 -10.89 -4.56 -11.97
CA PRO A 84 -11.60 -4.20 -13.18
C PRO A 84 -11.53 -2.71 -13.52
N GLU A 85 -11.59 -2.37 -14.81
CA GLU A 85 -11.49 -0.97 -15.27
C GLU A 85 -12.58 -0.08 -14.64
N GLY A 86 -12.18 1.12 -14.20
CA GLY A 86 -13.07 2.10 -13.58
C GLY A 86 -13.41 1.84 -12.10
N PHE A 87 -12.95 0.73 -11.51
CA PHE A 87 -13.06 0.47 -10.08
C PHE A 87 -11.76 0.84 -9.35
N SER A 88 -11.89 1.37 -8.14
CA SER A 88 -10.77 1.68 -7.24
C SER A 88 -11.06 1.16 -5.84
N LEU A 89 -10.02 0.84 -5.06
CA LEU A 89 -10.18 0.46 -3.67
C LEU A 89 -10.75 1.65 -2.89
N SER A 90 -11.75 1.40 -2.05
CA SER A 90 -12.48 2.43 -1.29
C SER A 90 -12.40 2.23 0.22
N GLU A 91 -12.40 0.97 0.67
CA GLU A 91 -12.44 0.61 2.08
C GLU A 91 -11.81 -0.79 2.28
N MET A 92 -11.18 -0.98 3.44
CA MET A 92 -10.61 -2.23 3.90
C MET A 92 -11.20 -2.59 5.26
N GLN A 93 -11.49 -3.86 5.48
CA GLN A 93 -12.04 -4.35 6.75
C GLN A 93 -11.33 -5.61 7.22
N TRP A 94 -11.16 -5.72 8.53
CA TRP A 94 -10.87 -6.96 9.24
C TRP A 94 -12.07 -7.27 10.14
N ILE A 95 -12.62 -8.47 9.99
CA ILE A 95 -13.84 -8.91 10.67
C ILE A 95 -13.58 -10.26 11.34
N SER A 96 -13.71 -10.33 12.66
CA SER A 96 -13.64 -11.57 13.44
C SER A 96 -14.82 -11.67 14.41
N GLU A 97 -14.77 -12.62 15.36
CA GLU A 97 -15.72 -12.69 16.48
C GLU A 97 -15.54 -11.53 17.48
N GLU A 98 -14.29 -11.08 17.71
CA GLU A 98 -13.95 -10.10 18.74
C GLU A 98 -13.75 -8.68 18.20
N ASN A 99 -13.29 -8.54 16.94
CA ASN A 99 -12.87 -7.28 16.36
C ASN A 99 -13.57 -6.96 15.04
N LEU A 100 -13.91 -5.67 14.87
CA LEU A 100 -14.30 -5.07 13.60
C LEU A 100 -13.45 -3.82 13.40
N ILE A 101 -12.49 -3.89 12.48
CA ILE A 101 -11.65 -2.75 12.07
C ILE A 101 -12.04 -2.41 10.64
N VAL A 102 -12.36 -1.15 10.41
CA VAL A 102 -12.74 -0.60 9.10
C VAL A 102 -11.92 0.66 8.86
N ASN A 103 -11.22 0.72 7.73
CA ASN A 103 -10.46 1.89 7.32
C ASN A 103 -10.79 2.26 5.87
N SER A 104 -11.10 3.53 5.66
CA SER A 104 -11.07 4.15 4.33
C SER A 104 -9.62 4.27 3.83
N ILE A 105 -9.46 4.51 2.52
CA ILE A 105 -8.15 4.84 1.93
C ILE A 105 -7.47 6.02 2.66
N GLN A 106 -8.24 7.03 3.06
CA GLN A 106 -7.67 8.25 3.68
C GLN A 106 -7.13 7.98 5.08
N GLU A 107 -7.81 7.15 5.86
CA GLU A 107 -7.33 6.69 7.18
C GLU A 107 -6.09 5.81 7.00
N ALA A 108 -6.11 4.84 6.08
CA ALA A 108 -4.95 3.99 5.83
C ALA A 108 -3.70 4.76 5.37
N ILE A 109 -3.87 5.82 4.57
CA ILE A 109 -2.76 6.74 4.21
C ILE A 109 -2.24 7.49 5.44
N GLN A 110 -3.12 7.91 6.36
CA GLN A 110 -2.71 8.54 7.61
C GLN A 110 -1.97 7.56 8.53
N HIS A 111 -2.48 6.34 8.67
CA HIS A 111 -1.86 5.28 9.46
C HIS A 111 -0.46 4.94 8.90
N GLY A 112 -0.31 4.88 7.58
CA GLY A 112 0.99 4.66 6.91
C GLY A 112 1.97 5.82 7.01
N ALA A 113 1.53 7.02 7.44
CA ALA A 113 2.40 8.14 7.78
C ALA A 113 2.78 8.18 9.28
N ASN A 114 1.94 7.63 10.15
CA ASN A 114 2.04 7.76 11.60
C ASN A 114 2.48 6.48 12.33
N GLY A 115 2.31 5.30 11.72
CA GLY A 115 2.52 4.00 12.35
C GLY A 115 1.37 3.58 13.29
N GLU A 116 0.13 3.81 12.87
CA GLU A 116 -1.08 3.45 13.63
C GLU A 116 -1.60 2.04 13.27
N ASP A 117 -2.22 1.35 14.24
CA ASP A 117 -2.84 0.02 14.07
C ASP A 117 -3.96 0.02 13.01
N GLY A 118 -4.27 -1.15 12.46
CA GLY A 118 -5.25 -1.33 11.39
C GLY A 118 -4.62 -1.29 10.00
N PHE A 119 -5.40 -0.99 8.97
CA PHE A 119 -4.88 -0.94 7.60
C PHE A 119 -4.02 0.30 7.38
N TYR A 120 -2.91 0.12 6.66
CA TYR A 120 -2.03 1.22 6.27
C TYR A 120 -1.69 1.19 4.78
N ILE A 121 -1.41 2.37 4.24
CA ILE A 121 -0.86 2.59 2.90
C ILE A 121 0.24 3.65 3.05
N SER A 122 1.47 3.35 2.67
CA SER A 122 2.58 4.31 2.76
C SER A 122 2.31 5.54 1.88
N GLY A 123 2.88 6.70 2.23
CA GLY A 123 2.63 7.95 1.50
C GLY A 123 3.03 7.96 0.01
N ASN A 124 3.80 6.98 -0.45
CA ASN A 124 4.13 6.75 -1.86
C ASN A 124 3.37 5.56 -2.51
N GLY A 125 2.46 4.91 -1.78
CA GLY A 125 1.68 3.75 -2.21
C GLY A 125 2.49 2.47 -2.42
N GLN A 126 3.77 2.44 -2.02
CA GLN A 126 4.66 1.30 -2.26
C GLN A 126 4.44 0.14 -1.28
N PHE A 127 4.05 0.46 -0.05
CA PHE A 127 3.80 -0.53 1.00
C PHE A 127 2.37 -0.39 1.49
N SER A 128 1.67 -1.50 1.60
CA SER A 128 0.31 -1.55 2.14
C SER A 128 0.12 -2.84 2.90
N GLY A 129 -0.58 -2.77 4.01
CA GLY A 129 -0.68 -3.89 4.95
C GLY A 129 -1.68 -3.61 6.05
N PHE A 130 -1.61 -4.45 7.08
CA PHE A 130 -2.43 -4.38 8.28
C PHE A 130 -1.53 -4.62 9.49
N ILE A 131 -1.51 -3.67 10.42
CA ILE A 131 -0.80 -3.76 11.71
C ILE A 131 -1.84 -4.16 12.77
N TYR A 132 -1.49 -5.12 13.63
CA TYR A 132 -2.39 -5.61 14.67
C TYR A 132 -1.70 -5.72 16.03
N SER A 133 -2.46 -5.53 17.11
CA SER A 133 -1.90 -5.61 18.46
C SER A 133 -1.62 -7.06 18.88
N ASP A 134 -0.78 -7.26 19.90
CA ASP A 134 -0.50 -8.61 20.44
C ASP A 134 -1.76 -9.36 20.92
N THR A 135 -2.85 -8.65 21.22
CA THR A 135 -4.12 -9.29 21.66
C THR A 135 -4.90 -9.92 20.51
N MET A 136 -4.57 -9.59 19.25
CA MET A 136 -5.21 -10.16 18.05
C MET A 136 -4.44 -11.36 17.47
N LYS A 137 -3.41 -11.85 18.16
CA LYS A 137 -2.61 -12.99 17.72
C LYS A 137 -3.40 -14.29 17.76
N GLY A 138 -3.28 -15.09 16.70
CA GLY A 138 -4.06 -16.32 16.52
C GLY A 138 -5.54 -16.09 16.15
N GLU A 139 -5.97 -14.83 15.99
CA GLU A 139 -7.36 -14.49 15.68
C GLU A 139 -7.74 -14.96 14.27
N GLU A 140 -8.80 -15.76 14.17
CA GLU A 140 -9.41 -16.13 12.89
C GLU A 140 -10.42 -15.06 12.44
N GLY A 141 -10.30 -14.61 11.19
CA GLY A 141 -11.17 -13.58 10.65
C GLY A 141 -11.25 -13.59 9.12
N GLU A 142 -11.99 -12.64 8.59
CA GLU A 142 -12.10 -12.37 7.16
C GLU A 142 -11.57 -10.96 6.87
N ILE A 143 -10.58 -10.88 5.98
CA ILE A 143 -10.19 -9.63 5.35
C ILE A 143 -11.14 -9.34 4.18
N VAL A 144 -11.60 -8.09 4.10
CA VAL A 144 -12.53 -7.62 3.08
C VAL A 144 -11.98 -6.36 2.42
N PHE A 145 -11.94 -6.34 1.09
CA PHE A 145 -11.61 -5.15 0.30
C PHE A 145 -12.82 -4.75 -0.53
N LEU A 146 -13.28 -3.51 -0.36
CA LEU A 146 -14.41 -2.94 -1.08
C LEU A 146 -13.92 -1.98 -2.17
N PHE A 147 -14.28 -2.28 -3.41
CA PHE A 147 -13.96 -1.49 -4.58
C PHE A 147 -15.20 -0.77 -5.09
N LYS A 148 -15.06 0.49 -5.51
CA LYS A 148 -16.15 1.30 -6.07
C LYS A 148 -15.76 1.93 -7.40
N ASN A 149 -16.74 2.07 -8.28
CA ASN A 149 -16.62 2.90 -9.48
C ASN A 149 -17.31 4.26 -9.30
N GLU A 150 -17.16 5.16 -10.27
CA GLU A 150 -17.76 6.52 -10.23
C GLU A 150 -19.30 6.52 -10.15
N GLN A 151 -19.95 5.41 -10.51
CA GLN A 151 -21.41 5.24 -10.44
C GLN A 151 -21.89 4.73 -9.07
N GLY A 152 -20.95 4.46 -8.13
CA GLY A 152 -21.26 3.86 -6.83
C GLY A 152 -21.56 2.37 -6.88
N THR A 153 -21.22 1.68 -7.98
CA THR A 153 -21.28 0.21 -8.03
C THR A 153 -20.18 -0.36 -7.15
N GLU A 154 -20.49 -1.38 -6.36
CA GLU A 154 -19.56 -2.03 -5.43
C GLU A 154 -19.14 -3.41 -5.94
N LEU A 155 -17.85 -3.72 -5.79
CA LEU A 155 -17.30 -5.07 -5.87
C LEU A 155 -16.57 -5.37 -4.56
N THR A 156 -16.61 -6.62 -4.11
CA THR A 156 -15.97 -7.02 -2.86
C THR A 156 -15.07 -8.23 -3.09
N TRP A 157 -13.83 -8.15 -2.61
CA TRP A 157 -12.94 -9.30 -2.49
C TRP A 157 -12.84 -9.69 -1.01
N LYS A 158 -12.81 -10.99 -0.73
CA LYS A 158 -12.84 -11.57 0.62
C LYS A 158 -11.84 -12.71 0.74
N LYS A 159 -11.17 -12.83 1.88
CA LYS A 159 -10.37 -14.01 2.22
C LYS A 159 -10.39 -14.28 3.73
N LYS A 160 -10.56 -15.54 4.11
CA LYS A 160 -10.37 -15.96 5.50
C LYS A 160 -8.89 -16.14 5.80
N LEU A 161 -8.45 -15.66 6.95
CA LEU A 161 -7.07 -15.70 7.42
C LEU A 161 -7.04 -15.95 8.94
N THR A 162 -5.90 -16.42 9.43
CA THR A 162 -5.55 -16.41 10.86
C THR A 162 -4.40 -15.43 11.03
N LEU A 163 -4.46 -14.53 12.02
CA LEU A 163 -3.35 -13.64 12.35
C LEU A 163 -2.24 -14.43 13.06
N ILE A 164 -0.98 -14.15 12.72
CA ILE A 164 0.16 -14.94 13.20
C ILE A 164 0.54 -14.58 14.64
N GLU A 165 0.92 -15.62 15.40
CA GLU A 165 1.42 -15.60 16.79
C GLU A 165 2.83 -14.99 16.95
#